data_AF-A0A822CN77-F1
#
_entry.id   AF-A0A822CN77-F1
#
_cell.length_a   1.000
_cell.length_b   1.000
_cell.length_c   1.000
_cell.angle_alpha   90.00
_cell.angle_beta   90.00
_cell.angle_gamma   90.00
#
_symmetry.space_group_name_H-M   'P 1'
#
loop_
_entity.id
_entity.type
_entity.pdbx_description
1 polymer ?
#
loop_
_entity_poly.entity_id
_entity_poly.type
_entity_poly.pdbx_seq_one_letter_code
_entity_poly.pdbx_strand_id
1 'polypeptide(L)'
;PVVTIVVEGGQDTVNNTYYDLRANIPVIIVDGTGRAADFFTRWLFLTKDLENDVENKDIICEIEELASSAGSQNINQNDQENDKSKQIDELMNRIMYCLQPAIRSRLTVFSLNSGVNLTETIFRSICRSRQTIAKMKLYSSNIKVKTKREDMPDDERHNMDETIDRHDILKKE
;
A
#
# COMPACT_ATOMS: atom_id res chain seq x y z
N PRO A 1 4.50 10.99 -9.06
CA PRO A 1 3.63 10.08 -8.27
C PRO A 1 4.14 10.07 -6.85
N VAL A 2 3.24 10.08 -5.86
CA VAL A 2 3.59 10.11 -4.45
C VAL A 2 3.09 8.82 -3.80
N VAL A 3 3.83 8.31 -2.83
CA VAL A 3 3.47 7.16 -2.00
C VAL A 3 3.90 7.50 -0.57
N THR A 4 3.09 7.11 0.40
CA THR A 4 3.45 7.21 1.82
C THR A 4 3.96 5.86 2.30
N ILE A 5 5.03 5.86 3.10
CA ILE A 5 5.56 4.66 3.75
C ILE A 5 5.45 4.86 5.25
N VAL A 6 4.73 3.97 5.92
CA VAL A 6 4.53 3.94 7.37
C VAL A 6 5.43 2.87 7.95
N VAL A 7 6.39 3.28 8.79
CA VAL A 7 7.35 2.38 9.45
C VAL A 7 7.04 2.31 10.94
N GLU A 8 6.91 3.46 11.59
CA GLU A 8 6.53 3.59 13.00
C GLU A 8 5.53 4.74 13.15
N GLY A 9 4.86 4.82 14.30
CA GLY A 9 3.98 5.93 14.59
C GLY A 9 3.11 5.73 15.81
N GLY A 10 2.37 6.79 16.13
CA GLY A 10 1.25 6.77 17.06
C GLY A 10 -0.03 7.26 16.40
N GLN A 11 -0.90 7.90 17.17
CA GLN A 11 -2.17 8.45 16.71
C GLN A 11 -2.03 9.41 15.51
N ASP A 12 -1.01 10.27 15.50
CA ASP A 12 -0.78 11.21 14.40
C ASP A 12 -0.48 10.51 13.07
N THR A 13 0.22 9.38 13.11
CA THR A 13 0.50 8.58 11.91
C THR A 13 -0.76 7.96 11.34
N VAL A 14 -1.69 7.53 12.20
CA VAL A 14 -3.02 7.06 11.77
C VAL A 14 -3.81 8.19 11.10
N ASN A 15 -3.76 9.40 11.68
CA ASN A 15 -4.40 10.58 11.11
C ASN A 15 -3.82 10.95 9.74
N ASN A 16 -2.49 10.97 9.61
CA ASN A 16 -1.81 11.25 8.34
C ASN A 16 -2.14 10.19 7.29
N THR A 17 -2.16 8.92 7.68
CA THR A 17 -2.55 7.81 6.81
C THR A 17 -3.98 7.99 6.29
N TYR A 18 -4.91 8.40 7.16
CA TYR A 18 -6.27 8.74 6.76
C TYR A 18 -6.31 9.85 5.70
N TYR A 19 -5.58 10.95 5.92
CA TYR A 19 -5.55 12.07 4.97
C TYR A 19 -4.91 11.67 3.63
N ASP A 20 -3.83 10.89 3.66
CA ASP A 20 -3.17 10.38 2.46
C ASP A 20 -4.10 9.49 1.63
N LEU A 21 -4.81 8.56 2.28
CA LEU A 21 -5.78 7.71 1.62
C LEU A 21 -6.97 8.50 1.08
N ARG A 22 -7.42 9.54 1.79
CA ARG A 22 -8.47 10.43 1.28
C ARG A 22 -8.00 11.23 0.06
N ALA A 23 -6.72 11.58 0.02
CA ALA A 23 -6.06 12.26 -1.11
C ALA A 23 -5.69 11.33 -2.29
N ASN A 24 -6.10 10.05 -2.26
CA ASN A 24 -5.73 9.04 -3.26
C ASN A 24 -4.23 8.75 -3.35
N ILE A 25 -3.50 8.95 -2.24
CA ILE A 25 -2.09 8.58 -2.12
C ILE A 25 -2.02 7.12 -1.64
N PRO A 26 -1.34 6.22 -2.38
CA PRO A 26 -1.11 4.86 -1.91
C PRO A 26 -0.24 4.87 -0.66
N VAL A 27 -0.59 4.00 0.30
CA VAL A 27 0.14 3.87 1.57
C VAL A 27 0.73 2.47 1.66
N ILE A 28 2.02 2.41 1.97
CA ILE A 28 2.75 1.17 2.22
C ILE A 28 3.04 1.10 3.71
N ILE A 29 2.72 -0.02 4.33
CA ILE A 29 2.92 -0.26 5.75
C ILE A 29 4.02 -1.30 5.89
N VAL A 30 5.06 -0.98 6.63
CA VAL A 30 6.16 -1.90 6.90
C VAL A 30 5.80 -2.72 8.14
N ASP A 31 5.64 -4.02 7.94
CA ASP A 31 5.22 -4.95 8.99
C ASP A 31 6.35 -5.19 10.01
N GLY A 32 5.99 -5.17 11.31
CA GLY A 32 6.89 -5.48 12.41
C GLY A 32 7.84 -4.35 12.81
N THR A 33 7.58 -3.11 12.38
CA THR A 33 8.50 -1.98 12.59
C THR A 33 8.00 -0.92 13.56
N GLY A 34 6.75 -0.97 14.02
CA GLY A 34 6.28 -0.01 15.02
C GLY A 34 4.78 0.02 15.24
N ARG A 35 4.37 0.69 16.34
CA ARG A 35 2.97 0.62 16.85
C ARG A 35 1.90 0.90 15.81
N ALA A 36 1.98 2.03 15.10
CA ALA A 36 0.98 2.34 14.07
C ALA A 36 1.03 1.36 12.88
N ALA A 37 2.23 0.92 12.48
CA ALA A 37 2.39 0.01 11.35
C ALA A 37 1.84 -1.39 11.68
N ASP A 38 2.17 -1.90 12.87
CA ASP A 38 1.69 -3.18 13.38
C ASP A 38 0.18 -3.15 13.63
N PHE A 39 -0.34 -2.01 14.12
CA PHE A 39 -1.78 -1.80 14.28
C PHE A 39 -2.52 -1.99 12.95
N PHE A 40 -2.14 -1.25 11.92
CA PHE A 40 -2.78 -1.38 10.61
C PHE A 40 -2.58 -2.77 10.02
N THR A 41 -1.40 -3.35 10.16
CA THR A 41 -1.10 -4.68 9.61
C THR A 41 -1.98 -5.74 10.26
N ARG A 42 -2.12 -5.71 11.60
CA ARG A 42 -2.99 -6.62 12.35
C ARG A 42 -4.46 -6.47 11.95
N TRP A 43 -4.95 -5.23 11.85
CA TRP A 43 -6.33 -4.95 11.44
C TRP A 43 -6.61 -5.34 9.99
N LEU A 44 -5.64 -5.15 9.09
CA LEU A 44 -5.74 -5.66 7.74
C LEU A 44 -5.81 -7.20 7.77
N PHE A 45 -4.99 -7.93 8.52
CA PHE A 45 -5.17 -9.38 8.55
C PHE A 45 -6.54 -9.80 9.10
N LEU A 46 -6.98 -9.22 10.23
CA LEU A 46 -8.28 -9.52 10.84
C LEU A 46 -9.47 -9.28 9.89
N THR A 47 -9.50 -8.15 9.19
CA THR A 47 -10.58 -7.83 8.25
C THR A 47 -10.56 -8.72 7.01
N LYS A 48 -9.40 -9.23 6.58
CA LYS A 48 -9.30 -10.20 5.48
C LYS A 48 -9.86 -11.55 5.89
N ASP A 49 -9.55 -11.98 7.11
CA ASP A 49 -10.03 -13.25 7.64
C ASP A 49 -11.55 -13.20 7.82
N LEU A 50 -12.10 -12.07 8.31
CA LEU A 50 -13.54 -11.84 8.38
C LEU A 50 -14.25 -11.89 7.01
N GLU A 51 -13.64 -11.35 5.94
CA GLU A 51 -14.22 -11.38 4.59
C GLU A 51 -14.26 -12.80 4.00
N ASN A 52 -13.33 -13.67 4.42
CA ASN A 52 -13.23 -15.05 3.97
C ASN A 52 -14.18 -16.00 4.74
N ASP A 53 -14.58 -15.62 5.97
CA ASP A 53 -15.61 -16.33 6.72
C ASP A 53 -17.01 -15.89 6.26
N VAL A 54 -17.69 -16.80 5.55
CA VAL A 54 -19.03 -16.56 4.97
C VAL A 54 -20.07 -16.19 6.04
N GLU A 55 -19.88 -16.62 7.30
CA GLU A 55 -20.74 -16.30 8.44
C GLU A 55 -20.53 -14.88 9.01
N ASN A 56 -19.40 -14.22 8.75
CA ASN A 56 -19.07 -12.92 9.34
C ASN A 56 -19.32 -11.72 8.39
N LYS A 57 -19.89 -11.96 7.20
CA LYS A 57 -20.25 -10.89 6.26
C LYS A 57 -21.20 -9.86 6.86
N ASP A 58 -22.11 -10.29 7.72
CA ASP A 58 -23.07 -9.40 8.37
C ASP A 58 -22.37 -8.43 9.34
N ILE A 59 -21.30 -8.88 10.03
CA ILE A 59 -20.47 -8.02 10.90
C ILE A 59 -19.71 -6.98 10.08
N ILE A 60 -19.23 -7.34 8.89
CA ILE A 60 -18.56 -6.38 7.99
C ILE A 60 -19.54 -5.33 7.50
N CYS A 61 -20.74 -5.74 7.07
CA CYS A 61 -21.80 -4.82 6.68
C CYS A 61 -22.19 -3.88 7.83
N GLU A 62 -22.26 -4.39 9.07
CA GLU A 62 -22.56 -3.59 10.26
C GLU A 62 -21.42 -2.60 10.59
N ILE A 63 -20.15 -3.01 10.45
CA ILE A 63 -19.00 -2.09 10.57
C ILE A 63 -19.01 -1.04 9.46
N GLU A 64 -19.38 -1.39 8.23
CA GLU A 64 -19.53 -0.47 7.11
C GLU A 64 -20.69 0.52 7.32
N GLU A 65 -21.81 0.06 7.88
CA GLU A 65 -22.97 0.88 8.23
C GLU A 65 -22.67 1.80 9.41
N LEU A 66 -21.94 1.33 10.41
CA LEU A 66 -21.43 2.13 11.53
C LEU A 66 -20.43 3.18 11.04
N ALA A 67 -19.49 2.82 10.15
CA ALA A 67 -18.55 3.77 9.56
C ALA A 67 -19.25 4.83 8.70
N SER A 68 -20.38 4.48 8.07
CA SER A 68 -21.17 5.39 7.24
C SER A 68 -22.10 6.29 8.07
N SER A 69 -22.59 5.81 9.21
CA SER A 69 -23.52 6.53 10.10
C SER A 69 -22.82 7.34 11.20
N ALA A 70 -21.60 6.97 11.60
CA ALA A 70 -20.79 7.71 12.56
C ALA A 70 -20.35 9.10 12.07
N GLY A 71 -20.58 9.42 10.79
CA GLY A 71 -20.46 10.78 10.25
C GLY A 71 -21.61 11.72 10.66
N SER A 72 -22.60 11.27 11.45
CA SER A 72 -23.82 12.06 11.70
C SER A 72 -24.50 11.79 13.04
N GLN A 73 -23.83 11.95 14.20
CA GLN A 73 -24.55 12.13 15.47
C GLN A 73 -23.91 13.20 16.38
N ASN A 74 -24.65 14.31 16.53
CA ASN A 74 -24.51 15.33 17.57
C ASN A 74 -25.17 14.84 18.86
N ILE A 75 -24.49 14.75 20.01
CA ILE A 75 -25.12 14.90 21.34
C ILE A 75 -24.13 15.54 22.36
N ASN A 76 -24.60 16.56 23.09
CA ASN A 76 -23.97 17.24 24.24
C ASN A 76 -23.99 16.32 25.49
N GLN A 77 -22.96 16.22 26.34
CA GLN A 77 -22.74 17.04 27.56
C GLN A 77 -21.46 16.54 28.31
N ASN A 78 -20.74 17.45 29.01
CA ASN A 78 -19.56 17.29 29.92
C ASN A 78 -18.14 17.61 29.37
N ASP A 79 -17.77 18.89 29.40
CA ASP A 79 -16.70 19.53 28.60
C ASP A 79 -15.22 19.04 28.77
N GLN A 80 -14.89 18.06 29.63
CA GLN A 80 -13.54 17.48 29.69
C GLN A 80 -13.46 15.97 29.40
N GLU A 81 -14.41 15.17 29.88
CA GLU A 81 -14.51 13.76 29.49
C GLU A 81 -15.06 13.62 28.06
N ASN A 82 -15.96 14.52 27.68
CA ASN A 82 -16.62 14.52 26.38
C ASN A 82 -15.66 14.92 25.24
N ASP A 83 -14.56 15.60 25.53
CA ASP A 83 -13.56 15.96 24.53
C ASP A 83 -12.64 14.78 24.20
N LYS A 84 -12.25 14.00 25.23
CA LYS A 84 -11.48 12.77 25.03
C LYS A 84 -12.29 11.69 24.33
N SER A 85 -13.55 11.49 24.71
CA SER A 85 -14.42 10.53 24.03
C SER A 85 -14.62 10.91 22.56
N LYS A 86 -14.89 12.19 22.26
CA LYS A 86 -14.99 12.68 20.87
C LYS A 86 -13.71 12.47 20.06
N GLN A 87 -12.55 12.70 20.65
CA GLN A 87 -11.26 12.46 19.97
C GLN A 87 -11.04 10.97 19.68
N ILE A 88 -11.48 10.09 20.59
CA ILE A 88 -11.44 8.64 20.38
C ILE A 88 -12.41 8.24 19.26
N ASP A 89 -13.64 8.74 19.28
CA ASP A 89 -14.64 8.46 18.25
C ASP A 89 -14.18 8.93 16.87
N GLU A 90 -13.58 10.12 16.79
CA GLU A 90 -13.03 10.64 15.53
C GLU A 90 -11.85 9.79 15.03
N LEU A 91 -10.95 9.37 15.93
CA LEU A 91 -9.86 8.47 15.58
C LEU A 91 -10.38 7.13 15.07
N MET A 92 -11.39 6.56 15.74
CA MET A 92 -12.03 5.31 15.32
C MET A 92 -12.68 5.44 13.94
N ASN A 93 -13.38 6.54 13.68
CA ASN A 93 -13.95 6.82 12.36
C ASN A 93 -12.88 6.89 11.27
N ARG A 94 -11.73 7.51 11.56
CA ARG A 94 -10.59 7.56 10.63
C ARG A 94 -9.99 6.18 10.38
N ILE A 95 -9.86 5.35 11.43
CA ILE A 95 -9.39 3.97 11.31
C ILE A 95 -10.37 3.16 10.45
N MET A 96 -11.66 3.22 10.75
CA MET A 96 -12.69 2.49 10.01
C MET A 96 -12.70 2.89 8.54
N TYR A 97 -12.57 4.19 8.24
CA TYR A 97 -12.41 4.66 6.85
C TYR A 97 -11.22 4.01 6.15
N CYS A 98 -10.05 3.94 6.80
CA CYS A 98 -8.86 3.33 6.21
C CYS A 98 -9.06 1.84 5.90
N LEU A 99 -9.91 1.16 6.67
CA LEU A 99 -10.16 -0.28 6.57
C LEU A 99 -11.26 -0.65 5.57
N GLN A 100 -12.07 0.31 5.12
CA GLN A 100 -13.12 0.07 4.12
C GLN A 100 -12.57 -0.66 2.87
N PRO A 101 -13.27 -1.66 2.33
CA PRO A 101 -12.79 -2.46 1.19
C PRO A 101 -12.35 -1.64 -0.02
N ALA A 102 -13.08 -0.56 -0.33
CA ALA A 102 -12.74 0.35 -1.43
C ALA A 102 -11.38 1.05 -1.22
N ILE A 103 -11.07 1.43 0.01
CA ILE A 103 -9.87 2.17 0.40
C ILE A 103 -8.67 1.22 0.51
N ARG A 104 -8.93 0.01 1.02
CA ARG A 104 -7.97 -1.05 1.29
C ARG A 104 -7.09 -1.42 0.10
N SER A 105 -7.61 -1.34 -1.12
CA SER A 105 -6.84 -1.57 -2.35
C SER A 105 -5.60 -0.66 -2.50
N ARG A 106 -5.59 0.48 -1.79
CA ARG A 106 -4.52 1.48 -1.77
C ARG A 106 -3.57 1.33 -0.57
N LEU A 107 -3.89 0.43 0.36
CA LEU A 107 -3.05 0.02 1.48
C LEU A 107 -2.28 -1.25 1.11
N THR A 108 -0.95 -1.20 1.14
CA THR A 108 -0.09 -2.36 0.85
C THR A 108 0.78 -2.67 2.05
N VAL A 109 0.81 -3.91 2.51
CA VAL A 109 1.73 -4.35 3.55
C VAL A 109 3.02 -4.85 2.91
N PHE A 110 4.16 -4.39 3.41
CA PHE A 110 5.50 -4.81 3.05
C PHE A 110 6.15 -5.48 4.26
N SER A 111 6.57 -6.73 4.11
CA SER A 111 7.34 -7.41 5.16
C SER A 111 8.81 -7.51 4.76
N LEU A 112 9.68 -7.09 5.67
CA LEU A 112 11.14 -7.18 5.50
C LEU A 112 11.60 -8.64 5.29
N ASN A 113 10.85 -9.60 5.82
CA ASN A 113 11.16 -11.03 5.76
C ASN A 113 10.60 -11.73 4.51
N SER A 114 9.85 -11.01 3.66
CA SER A 114 9.16 -11.62 2.51
C SER A 114 10.08 -11.96 1.32
N GLY A 115 11.32 -11.46 1.32
CA GLY A 115 12.22 -11.56 0.16
C GLY A 115 11.81 -10.69 -1.04
N VAL A 116 10.70 -9.94 -0.95
CA VAL A 116 10.26 -9.00 -1.99
C VAL A 116 11.03 -7.69 -1.85
N ASN A 117 11.39 -7.07 -2.97
CA ASN A 117 12.07 -5.78 -2.97
C ASN A 117 11.10 -4.63 -2.62
N LEU A 118 11.50 -3.73 -1.73
CA LEU A 118 10.73 -2.53 -1.38
C LEU A 118 10.42 -1.67 -2.61
N THR A 119 11.38 -1.50 -3.52
CA THR A 119 11.22 -0.75 -4.77
C THR A 119 10.12 -1.35 -5.64
N GLU A 120 10.10 -2.67 -5.75
CA GLU A 120 9.03 -3.38 -6.45
C GLU A 120 7.69 -3.11 -5.76
N THR A 121 7.63 -3.18 -4.44
CA THR A 121 6.41 -2.93 -3.67
C THR A 121 5.87 -1.51 -3.85
N ILE A 122 6.75 -0.51 -3.87
CA ILE A 122 6.45 0.89 -4.22
C ILE A 122 5.83 0.98 -5.60
N PHE A 123 6.45 0.34 -6.59
CA PHE A 123 5.93 0.36 -7.95
C PHE A 123 4.57 -0.32 -8.06
N ARG A 124 4.38 -1.45 -7.35
CA ARG A 124 3.12 -2.20 -7.35
C ARG A 124 2.00 -1.40 -6.70
N SER A 125 2.26 -0.69 -5.60
CA SER A 125 1.24 0.11 -4.91
C SER A 125 0.74 1.28 -5.77
N ILE A 126 1.65 1.98 -6.46
CA ILE A 126 1.32 3.07 -7.39
C ILE A 126 0.49 2.55 -8.58
N CYS A 127 0.84 1.37 -9.11
CA CYS A 127 0.08 0.77 -10.22
C CYS A 127 -1.33 0.35 -9.80
N ARG A 128 -1.46 -0.23 -8.59
CA ARG A 128 -2.75 -0.68 -8.03
C ARG A 128 -3.70 0.46 -7.75
N SER A 129 -3.22 1.55 -7.14
CA SER A 129 -4.05 2.70 -6.80
C SER A 129 -4.64 3.41 -8.03
N ARG A 130 -4.07 3.20 -9.22
CA ARG A 130 -4.50 3.81 -10.50
C ARG A 130 -5.27 2.88 -11.42
N GLN A 131 -5.71 1.70 -10.96
CA GLN A 131 -6.42 0.68 -11.77
C GLN A 131 -5.76 0.38 -13.13
N THR A 132 -4.42 0.46 -13.24
CA THR A 132 -3.72 0.25 -14.52
C THR A 132 -2.93 -1.06 -14.52
N ILE A 133 -3.63 -2.18 -14.32
CA ILE A 133 -3.03 -3.54 -14.33
C ILE A 133 -2.30 -3.82 -15.66
N ALA A 134 -2.76 -3.23 -16.76
CA ALA A 134 -2.18 -3.41 -18.10
C ALA A 134 -0.74 -2.89 -18.26
N LYS A 135 -0.26 -1.93 -17.46
CA LYS A 135 1.12 -1.38 -17.57
C LYS A 135 2.15 -2.21 -16.77
N MET A 136 1.70 -3.06 -15.85
CA MET A 136 2.55 -3.76 -14.88
C MET A 136 3.43 -4.85 -15.51
N LYS A 137 2.94 -5.51 -16.57
CA LYS A 137 3.71 -6.50 -17.37
C LYS A 137 4.82 -5.87 -18.22
N LEU A 138 4.69 -4.61 -18.62
CA LEU A 138 5.65 -3.94 -19.51
C LEU A 138 6.86 -3.36 -18.77
N TYR A 139 6.69 -2.98 -17.49
CA TYR A 139 7.76 -2.36 -16.69
C TYR A 139 8.61 -3.38 -15.93
N SER A 140 8.03 -4.49 -15.50
CA SER A 140 8.75 -5.57 -14.80
C SER A 140 9.74 -6.31 -15.70
N SER A 141 9.47 -6.40 -17.00
CA SER A 141 10.43 -6.85 -18.01
C SER A 141 11.61 -5.89 -18.18
N ASN A 142 11.39 -4.57 -18.10
CA ASN A 142 12.45 -3.56 -18.30
C ASN A 142 13.37 -3.40 -17.09
N ILE A 143 12.88 -3.60 -15.87
CA ILE A 143 13.71 -3.50 -14.65
C ILE A 143 14.70 -4.68 -14.57
N LYS A 144 14.28 -5.91 -14.91
CA LYS A 144 15.19 -7.09 -14.98
C LYS A 144 16.31 -6.93 -16.01
N VAL A 145 16.11 -6.13 -17.06
CA VAL A 145 17.12 -5.90 -18.10
C VAL A 145 18.18 -4.89 -17.64
N LYS A 146 17.82 -3.94 -16.77
CA LYS A 146 18.80 -2.97 -16.22
C LYS A 146 19.69 -3.56 -15.13
N THR A 147 19.15 -4.33 -14.20
CA THR A 147 19.97 -4.97 -13.16
C THR A 147 20.96 -5.99 -13.72
N LYS A 148 20.64 -6.68 -14.82
CA LYS A 148 21.62 -7.57 -15.49
C LYS A 148 22.79 -6.85 -16.16
N ARG A 149 22.68 -5.55 -16.45
CA ARG A 149 23.77 -4.79 -17.11
C ARG A 149 24.78 -4.21 -16.13
N GLU A 150 24.38 -3.96 -14.89
CA GLU A 150 25.25 -3.33 -13.88
C GLU A 150 26.07 -4.34 -13.07
N ASP A 151 25.64 -5.61 -13.01
CA ASP A 151 26.31 -6.68 -12.26
C ASP A 151 27.23 -7.61 -13.10
N MET A 152 27.50 -7.27 -14.37
CA MET A 152 28.36 -8.07 -15.24
C MET A 152 29.83 -7.61 -15.14
N PRO A 153 30.80 -8.52 -14.87
CA PRO A 153 32.23 -8.20 -14.87
C PRO A 153 32.67 -7.67 -16.25
N ASP A 154 33.59 -6.71 -16.26
CA ASP A 154 33.96 -5.93 -17.46
C ASP A 154 34.45 -6.80 -18.63
N ASP A 155 34.99 -7.98 -18.34
CA ASP A 155 35.52 -8.94 -19.33
C ASP A 155 34.42 -9.53 -20.24
N GLU A 156 33.15 -9.57 -19.81
CA GLU A 156 32.03 -10.05 -20.63
C GLU A 156 31.39 -8.95 -21.49
N ARG A 157 31.68 -7.66 -21.21
CA ARG A 157 31.14 -6.53 -22.00
C ARG A 157 31.79 -6.42 -23.38
N HIS A 158 33.06 -6.80 -23.49
CA HIS A 158 33.82 -6.69 -24.74
C HIS A 158 33.40 -7.70 -25.82
N ASN A 159 32.79 -8.84 -25.45
CA ASN A 159 32.41 -9.87 -26.42
C ASN A 159 31.04 -9.63 -27.09
N MET A 160 30.20 -8.72 -26.57
CA MET A 160 28.93 -8.36 -27.21
C MET A 160 29.04 -7.24 -28.24
N ASP A 161 30.01 -6.33 -28.11
CA ASP A 161 30.18 -5.23 -29.08
C ASP A 161 30.62 -5.76 -30.46
N GLU A 162 31.39 -6.86 -30.54
CA GLU A 162 31.74 -7.49 -31.81
C GLU A 162 30.59 -8.27 -32.47
N THR A 163 29.57 -8.69 -31.72
CA THR A 163 28.44 -9.45 -32.28
C THR A 163 27.34 -8.56 -32.86
N ILE A 164 27.24 -7.32 -32.41
CA ILE A 164 26.25 -6.35 -32.91
C ILE A 164 26.68 -5.83 -34.30
N ASP A 165 27.97 -5.55 -34.50
CA ASP A 165 28.47 -5.03 -35.78
C ASP A 165 28.34 -6.01 -36.96
N ARG A 166 28.34 -7.33 -36.69
CA ARG A 166 28.16 -8.33 -37.76
C ARG A 166 26.70 -8.57 -38.15
N HIS A 167 25.74 -8.29 -37.27
CA HIS A 167 24.33 -8.55 -37.55
C HIS A 167 23.62 -7.40 -38.27
N ASP A 168 24.14 -6.17 -38.19
CA ASP A 168 23.57 -5.00 -38.88
C ASP A 168 24.05 -4.85 -40.34
N ILE A 169 25.08 -5.58 -40.76
CA ILE A 169 25.56 -5.56 -42.15
C ILE A 169 24.74 -6.51 -43.06
N LEU A 170 24.05 -7.52 -42.52
CA LEU A 170 23.31 -8.53 -43.30
C LEU A 170 21.82 -8.21 -43.55
N LYS A 171 21.34 -7.01 -43.20
CA LYS A 171 19.94 -6.58 -43.44
C LYS A 171 19.78 -5.46 -44.46
N LYS A 172 20.81 -5.19 -45.27
CA LYS A 172 20.79 -4.10 -46.28
C LYS A 172 20.96 -4.54 -47.73
N GLU A 173 20.72 -5.81 -48.05
CA GLU A 173 20.54 -6.28 -49.43
C GLU A 173 19.20 -7.00 -49.61
#